data_AF-A0A9X2B138-F1
#
_entry.id   AF-A0A9X2B138-F1
#
_cell.length_a   1.000
_cell.length_b   1.000
_cell.length_c   1.000
_cell.angle_alpha   90.00
_cell.angle_beta   90.00
_cell.angle_gamma   90.00
#
_symmetry.space_group_name_H-M   'P 1'
#
loop_
_entity.id
_entity.type
_entity.pdbx_description
1 polymer ?
#
loop_
_entity_poly.entity_id
_entity_poly.type
_entity_poly.pdbx_seq_one_letter_code
_entity_poly.pdbx_strand_id
1 'polypeptide(L)'
;MTGTAGDTGATQSQQAGATRPQDPPVMVAATVGDVTAVWQVEVDARVLLGDFSGAWLVDQAGVHGFAADADWIEERGDRDAVLSLILGRPVVVSGEAAGLPEGLPDGTQVVDLPATIENARAAVERNREDFAAANPGKRQPAWGEIEFAEQDGLPPQGLDGDAAEAVTRCMATARGVRRLAQSWNVVEKLRVQRLGGELRALPLVLA
;
A
#
# COMPACT_ATOMS: atom_id res chain seq x y z
N MET A 1 11.70 61.46 -34.88
CA MET A 1 10.92 61.20 -33.65
C MET A 1 9.65 60.49 -34.03
N THR A 2 9.54 59.20 -33.70
CA THR A 2 8.30 58.42 -33.47
C THR A 2 8.77 57.02 -33.12
N GLY A 3 8.62 56.63 -31.87
CA GLY A 3 8.83 55.27 -31.40
C GLY A 3 7.52 54.49 -31.37
N THR A 4 7.64 53.16 -31.41
CA THR A 4 6.66 52.17 -30.93
C THR A 4 7.41 50.84 -30.85
N ALA A 5 7.61 50.32 -29.63
CA ALA A 5 6.95 49.12 -29.08
C ALA A 5 7.23 47.86 -29.92
N GLY A 6 8.05 46.90 -29.49
CA GLY A 6 7.98 46.24 -28.20
C GLY A 6 7.08 45.00 -28.35
N ASP A 7 7.58 43.97 -29.03
CA ASP A 7 6.89 42.67 -29.12
C ASP A 7 7.81 41.58 -28.55
N THR A 8 7.80 41.50 -27.23
CA THR A 8 8.24 40.32 -26.47
C THR A 8 7.16 39.25 -26.64
N GLY A 9 7.33 38.43 -27.68
CA GLY A 9 6.63 37.15 -27.82
C GLY A 9 7.03 36.24 -26.65
N ALA A 10 6.23 36.27 -25.60
CA ALA A 10 6.35 35.40 -24.46
C ALA A 10 6.19 33.94 -24.92
N THR A 11 7.28 33.18 -24.81
CA THR A 11 7.26 31.72 -24.81
C THR A 11 6.42 31.27 -23.62
N GLN A 12 5.11 31.11 -23.81
CA GLN A 12 4.26 30.32 -22.93
C GLN A 12 4.75 28.88 -23.02
N SER A 13 5.73 28.58 -22.17
CA SER A 13 6.06 27.22 -21.79
C SER A 13 4.82 26.68 -21.10
N GLN A 14 4.00 25.94 -21.85
CA GLN A 14 2.92 25.14 -21.30
C GLN A 14 3.53 24.32 -20.16
N GLN A 15 3.18 24.67 -18.93
CA GLN A 15 3.37 23.79 -17.77
C GLN A 15 2.59 22.52 -18.09
N ALA A 16 3.31 21.49 -18.55
CA ALA A 16 2.80 20.14 -18.55
C ALA A 16 2.36 19.85 -17.11
N GLY A 17 1.05 19.63 -16.94
CA GLY A 17 0.47 19.30 -15.64
C GLY A 17 1.19 18.09 -15.08
N ALA A 18 2.02 18.31 -14.06
CA ALA A 18 2.70 17.22 -13.38
C ALA A 18 1.62 16.38 -12.68
N THR A 19 1.33 15.20 -13.22
CA THR A 19 0.52 14.20 -12.53
C THR A 19 1.25 13.82 -11.25
N ARG A 20 0.61 14.01 -10.09
CA ARG A 20 1.15 13.61 -8.78
C ARG A 20 1.65 12.15 -8.85
N PRO A 21 2.86 11.83 -8.37
CA PRO A 21 3.39 10.47 -8.34
C PRO A 21 2.41 9.48 -7.70
N GLN A 22 2.42 8.21 -8.17
CA GLN A 22 1.67 7.13 -7.53
C GLN A 22 2.14 6.94 -6.09
N ASP A 23 1.20 6.75 -5.17
CA ASP A 23 1.54 6.40 -3.79
C ASP A 23 2.15 4.97 -3.79
N PRO A 24 3.29 4.74 -3.12
CA PRO A 24 3.99 3.47 -3.21
C PRO A 24 3.12 2.32 -2.66
N PRO A 25 3.27 1.09 -3.20
CA PRO A 25 2.57 -0.07 -2.68
C PRO A 25 3.07 -0.44 -1.27
N VAL A 26 2.28 -1.25 -0.59
CA VAL A 26 2.66 -1.90 0.66
C VAL A 26 3.00 -3.35 0.36
N MET A 27 4.07 -3.84 0.98
CA MET A 27 4.42 -5.26 0.93
C MET A 27 3.76 -5.95 2.12
N VAL A 28 3.30 -7.17 1.92
CA VAL A 28 2.88 -8.06 2.99
C VAL A 28 3.83 -9.24 3.01
N ALA A 29 4.38 -9.58 4.17
CA ALA A 29 5.35 -10.66 4.30
C ALA A 29 4.94 -11.63 5.39
N ALA A 30 5.13 -12.92 5.15
CA ALA A 30 4.99 -13.97 6.15
C ALA A 30 6.20 -14.92 6.07
N THR A 31 6.83 -15.19 7.20
CA THR A 31 7.94 -16.15 7.29
C THR A 31 7.51 -17.36 8.10
N VAL A 32 7.75 -18.56 7.56
CA VAL A 32 7.58 -19.86 8.24
C VAL A 32 8.83 -20.67 7.98
N GLY A 33 9.51 -21.10 9.04
CA GLY A 33 10.84 -21.70 8.91
C GLY A 33 11.79 -20.76 8.17
N ASP A 34 12.42 -21.27 7.11
CA ASP A 34 13.32 -20.53 6.23
C ASP A 34 12.64 -19.90 5.01
N VAL A 35 11.32 -20.04 4.88
CA VAL A 35 10.56 -19.59 3.71
C VAL A 35 9.82 -18.30 4.03
N THR A 36 10.03 -17.28 3.18
CA THR A 36 9.34 -15.99 3.26
C THR A 36 8.47 -15.80 2.01
N ALA A 37 7.15 -15.78 2.22
CA ALA A 37 6.20 -15.35 1.20
C ALA A 37 6.04 -13.83 1.25
N VAL A 38 6.06 -13.18 0.09
CA VAL A 38 5.87 -11.73 -0.04
C VAL A 38 4.81 -11.43 -1.10
N TRP A 39 3.92 -10.50 -0.78
CA TRP A 39 2.86 -10.04 -1.67
C TRP A 39 2.82 -8.52 -1.75
N GLN A 40 2.73 -7.97 -2.96
CA GLN A 40 2.55 -6.54 -3.17
C GLN A 40 1.06 -6.19 -3.17
N VAL A 41 0.68 -5.17 -2.39
CA VAL A 41 -0.68 -4.64 -2.30
C VAL A 41 -0.68 -3.16 -2.69
N GLU A 42 -1.43 -2.83 -3.73
CA GLU A 42 -1.65 -1.45 -4.15
C GLU A 42 -2.58 -0.71 -3.17
N VAL A 43 -2.08 0.39 -2.61
CA VAL A 43 -2.80 1.25 -1.66
C VAL A 43 -3.14 2.64 -2.20
N ASP A 44 -2.73 2.96 -3.44
CA ASP A 44 -3.09 4.22 -4.09
C ASP A 44 -4.58 4.21 -4.48
N ALA A 45 -5.30 5.25 -4.06
CA ALA A 45 -6.74 5.42 -4.30
C ALA A 45 -7.15 5.52 -5.78
N ARG A 46 -6.18 5.77 -6.66
CA ARG A 46 -6.35 5.95 -8.11
C ARG A 46 -6.10 4.66 -8.89
N VAL A 47 -5.41 3.67 -8.30
CA VAL A 47 -5.09 2.42 -8.99
C VAL A 47 -6.30 1.49 -8.97
N LEU A 48 -6.87 1.25 -10.15
CA LEU A 48 -8.05 0.41 -10.37
C LEU A 48 -7.71 -0.97 -10.97
N LEU A 49 -6.44 -1.25 -11.28
CA LEU A 49 -6.00 -2.44 -12.01
C LEU A 49 -5.31 -3.45 -11.09
N GLY A 50 -5.72 -4.72 -11.22
CA GLY A 50 -5.12 -5.90 -10.58
C GLY A 50 -5.35 -5.97 -9.07
N ASP A 51 -5.82 -7.12 -8.56
CA ASP A 51 -5.91 -7.33 -7.11
C ASP A 51 -4.52 -7.36 -6.45
N PHE A 52 -3.50 -7.77 -7.22
CA PHE A 52 -2.12 -7.96 -6.79
C PHE A 52 -1.15 -7.72 -7.97
N SER A 53 -0.06 -7.00 -7.73
CA SER A 53 0.92 -6.57 -8.74
C SER A 53 2.25 -7.34 -8.68
N GLY A 54 2.46 -8.14 -7.64
CA GLY A 54 3.64 -9.00 -7.50
C GLY A 54 3.52 -9.96 -6.31
N ALA A 55 4.07 -11.17 -6.49
CA ALA A 55 4.08 -12.22 -5.48
C ALA A 55 5.35 -13.06 -5.61
N TRP A 56 6.04 -13.25 -4.50
CA TRP A 56 7.33 -13.94 -4.43
C TRP A 56 7.34 -14.91 -3.26
N LEU A 57 8.03 -16.03 -3.46
CA LEU A 57 8.38 -16.98 -2.42
C LEU A 57 9.89 -17.01 -2.37
N VAL A 58 10.49 -16.72 -1.22
CA VAL A 58 11.94 -16.64 -1.07
C VAL A 58 12.38 -17.63 -0.02
N ASP A 59 13.37 -18.45 -0.36
CA ASP A 59 14.00 -19.40 0.56
C ASP A 59 15.54 -19.33 0.43
N GLN A 60 16.25 -20.27 1.03
CA GLN A 60 17.72 -20.35 0.99
C GLN A 60 18.30 -20.52 -0.43
N ALA A 61 17.50 -21.00 -1.40
CA ALA A 61 17.90 -21.12 -2.80
C ALA A 61 17.62 -19.85 -3.62
N GLY A 62 17.00 -18.83 -3.01
CA GLY A 62 16.66 -17.57 -3.66
C GLY A 62 15.16 -17.41 -3.91
N VAL A 63 14.79 -16.71 -4.98
CA VAL A 63 13.40 -16.37 -5.31
C VAL A 63 12.74 -17.38 -6.24
N HIS A 64 11.51 -17.75 -5.90
CA HIS A 64 10.63 -18.63 -6.66
C HIS A 64 9.20 -18.05 -6.71
N GLY A 65 8.33 -18.65 -7.53
CA GLY A 65 6.93 -18.25 -7.65
C GLY A 65 6.64 -17.31 -8.82
N PHE A 66 5.49 -16.64 -8.78
CA PHE A 66 4.87 -16.01 -9.95
C PHE A 66 5.70 -14.87 -10.56
N ALA A 67 6.32 -14.05 -9.73
CA ALA A 67 7.12 -12.90 -10.17
C ALA A 67 8.63 -13.10 -9.98
N ALA A 68 9.08 -14.35 -9.78
CA ALA A 68 10.50 -14.67 -9.62
C ALA A 68 11.34 -14.36 -10.87
N ASP A 69 10.71 -14.45 -12.05
CA ASP A 69 11.38 -14.20 -13.33
C ASP A 69 11.44 -12.72 -13.74
N ALA A 70 11.08 -11.81 -12.84
CA ALA A 70 11.14 -10.38 -13.12
C ALA A 70 12.57 -9.93 -13.49
N ASP A 71 12.69 -9.20 -14.59
CA ASP A 71 13.96 -8.78 -15.19
C ASP A 71 14.79 -7.84 -14.31
N TRP A 72 14.14 -7.13 -13.39
CA TRP A 72 14.78 -6.25 -12.40
C TRP A 72 15.34 -6.98 -11.16
N ILE A 73 15.10 -8.29 -11.02
CA ILE A 73 15.74 -9.10 -9.97
C ILE A 73 17.02 -9.71 -10.55
N GLU A 74 18.16 -9.10 -10.24
CA GLU A 74 19.47 -9.53 -10.74
C GLU A 74 20.03 -10.72 -9.94
N GLU A 75 20.05 -10.62 -8.61
CA GLU A 75 20.67 -11.62 -7.71
C GLU A 75 19.68 -12.70 -7.25
N ARG A 76 18.99 -13.35 -8.20
CA ARG A 76 17.85 -14.26 -7.90
C ARG A 76 18.16 -15.43 -6.97
N GLY A 77 19.40 -15.88 -6.92
CA GLY A 77 19.85 -17.00 -6.07
C GLY A 77 20.30 -16.57 -4.67
N ASP A 78 20.33 -15.28 -4.37
CA ASP A 78 20.72 -14.73 -3.07
C ASP A 78 19.46 -14.29 -2.31
N ARG A 79 19.13 -15.02 -1.25
CA ARG A 79 17.97 -14.75 -0.39
C ARG A 79 17.98 -13.32 0.15
N ASP A 80 19.11 -12.86 0.67
CA ASP A 80 19.20 -11.61 1.41
C ASP A 80 19.15 -10.42 0.44
N ALA A 81 19.81 -10.54 -0.72
CA ALA A 81 19.74 -9.54 -1.78
C ALA A 81 18.31 -9.41 -2.33
N VAL A 82 17.64 -10.54 -2.59
CA VAL A 82 16.24 -10.58 -3.04
C VAL A 82 15.31 -9.93 -2.02
N LEU A 83 15.40 -10.31 -0.75
CA LEU A 83 14.52 -9.77 0.29
C LEU A 83 14.76 -8.27 0.49
N SER A 84 16.01 -7.82 0.48
CA SER A 84 16.36 -6.39 0.59
C SER A 84 15.77 -5.58 -0.57
N LEU A 85 15.79 -6.14 -1.78
CA LEU A 85 15.22 -5.50 -2.97
C LEU A 85 13.69 -5.43 -2.90
N ILE A 86 13.02 -6.54 -2.61
CA ILE A 86 11.55 -6.65 -2.60
C ILE A 86 10.95 -5.86 -1.42
N LEU A 87 11.59 -5.90 -0.25
CA LEU A 87 11.10 -5.28 0.98
C LEU A 87 11.61 -3.85 1.19
N GLY A 88 12.13 -3.19 0.15
CA GLY A 88 12.50 -1.77 0.17
C GLY A 88 11.32 -0.78 0.27
N ARG A 89 10.13 -1.26 0.63
CA ARG A 89 8.87 -0.51 0.77
C ARG A 89 8.24 -0.84 2.13
N PRO A 90 7.27 -0.05 2.63
CA PRO A 90 6.58 -0.37 3.88
C PRO A 90 6.01 -1.80 3.90
N VAL A 91 6.25 -2.54 4.98
CA VAL A 91 5.91 -3.96 5.11
C VAL A 91 4.91 -4.20 6.24
N VAL A 92 3.78 -4.82 5.94
CA VAL A 92 2.90 -5.42 6.94
C VAL A 92 3.35 -6.87 7.15
N VAL A 93 3.74 -7.20 8.38
CA VAL A 93 4.10 -8.57 8.74
C VAL A 93 2.83 -9.34 9.10
N SER A 94 2.69 -10.54 8.53
CA SER A 94 1.59 -11.47 8.80
C SER A 94 1.96 -12.45 9.93
N GLY A 95 0.98 -12.76 10.79
CA GLY A 95 1.15 -13.66 11.94
C GLY A 95 1.42 -12.94 13.28
N GLU A 96 1.44 -13.71 14.37
CA GLU A 96 1.42 -13.20 15.76
C GLU A 96 2.65 -12.40 16.20
N ALA A 97 3.72 -12.32 15.41
CA ALA A 97 4.92 -11.59 15.82
C ALA A 97 4.82 -10.09 15.48
N ALA A 98 4.38 -9.30 16.46
CA ALA A 98 4.55 -7.84 16.52
C ALA A 98 6.02 -7.40 16.75
N GLY A 99 6.98 -8.20 16.29
CA GLY A 99 8.40 -7.87 16.19
C GLY A 99 8.89 -8.34 14.83
N LEU A 100 9.87 -7.64 14.24
CA LEU A 100 10.52 -8.05 12.99
C LEU A 100 10.76 -9.58 13.03
N PRO A 101 10.08 -10.39 12.21
CA PRO A 101 10.35 -11.82 12.21
C PRO A 101 11.84 -12.02 11.94
N GLU A 102 12.46 -12.93 12.68
CA GLU A 102 13.82 -13.37 12.36
C GLU A 102 13.89 -13.69 10.85
N GLY A 103 14.85 -13.09 10.15
CA GLY A 103 15.02 -13.28 8.71
C GLY A 103 14.46 -12.17 7.81
N LEU A 104 13.97 -11.04 8.33
CA LEU A 104 13.81 -9.83 7.51
C LEU A 104 15.13 -9.03 7.43
N PRO A 105 15.40 -8.36 6.30
CA PRO A 105 16.56 -7.48 6.18
C PRO A 105 16.56 -6.34 7.19
N ASP A 106 17.75 -5.95 7.65
CA ASP A 106 17.94 -4.78 8.48
C ASP A 106 17.40 -3.51 7.80
N GLY A 107 16.73 -2.65 8.57
CA GLY A 107 16.15 -1.40 8.06
C GLY A 107 14.82 -1.55 7.33
N THR A 108 14.21 -2.75 7.33
CA THR A 108 12.84 -2.96 6.83
C THR A 108 11.85 -2.02 7.53
N GLN A 109 11.06 -1.28 6.74
CA GLN A 109 10.08 -0.32 7.24
C GLN A 109 8.78 -1.04 7.64
N VAL A 110 8.70 -1.55 8.86
CA VAL A 110 7.52 -2.28 9.34
C VAL A 110 6.36 -1.33 9.61
N VAL A 111 5.17 -1.69 9.13
CA VAL A 111 3.92 -1.00 9.38
C VAL A 111 3.31 -1.48 10.69
N ASP A 112 3.04 -0.56 11.61
CA ASP A 112 2.15 -0.78 12.75
C ASP A 112 0.71 -0.77 12.23
N LEU A 113 0.20 -1.95 11.91
CA LEU A 113 -1.14 -2.11 11.35
C LEU A 113 -2.24 -1.66 12.33
N PRO A 114 -2.22 -2.05 13.63
CA PRO A 114 -3.13 -1.49 14.62
C PRO A 114 -3.15 0.05 14.68
N ALA A 115 -1.99 0.70 14.73
CA ALA A 115 -1.91 2.16 14.74
C ALA A 115 -2.36 2.78 13.42
N THR A 116 -2.09 2.13 12.28
CA THR A 116 -2.59 2.54 10.97
C THR A 116 -4.12 2.54 10.93
N ILE A 117 -4.75 1.49 11.45
CA ILE A 117 -6.22 1.38 11.53
C ILE A 117 -6.80 2.47 12.42
N GLU A 118 -6.20 2.71 13.59
CA GLU A 118 -6.65 3.75 14.51
C GLU A 118 -6.50 5.15 13.92
N ASN A 119 -5.37 5.43 13.26
CA ASN A 119 -5.15 6.70 12.59
C ASN A 119 -6.17 6.95 11.45
N ALA A 120 -6.49 5.90 10.68
CA ALA A 120 -7.52 5.96 9.64
C ALA A 120 -8.92 6.20 10.23
N ARG A 121 -9.28 5.54 11.33
CA ARG A 121 -10.55 5.78 12.06
C ARG A 121 -10.64 7.21 12.58
N ALA A 122 -9.59 7.70 13.22
CA ALA A 122 -9.51 9.07 13.69
C ALA A 122 -9.66 10.09 12.56
N ALA A 123 -9.20 9.78 11.35
CA ALA A 123 -9.43 10.62 10.18
C ALA A 123 -10.91 10.67 9.76
N VAL A 124 -11.67 9.59 9.92
CA VAL A 124 -13.12 9.60 9.69
C VAL A 124 -13.83 10.50 10.69
N GLU A 125 -13.44 10.45 11.96
CA GLU A 125 -14.00 11.36 12.99
C GLU A 125 -13.69 12.82 12.69
N ARG A 126 -12.46 13.15 12.28
CA ARG A 126 -12.11 14.50 11.81
C ARG A 126 -12.99 14.95 10.64
N ASN A 127 -13.28 14.06 9.68
CA ASN A 127 -14.18 14.39 8.57
C ASN A 127 -15.60 14.72 9.05
N ARG A 128 -16.10 14.04 10.10
CA ARG A 128 -17.41 14.33 10.70
C ARG A 128 -17.43 15.72 11.33
N GLU A 129 -16.38 16.04 12.09
CA GLU A 129 -16.20 17.33 12.77
C GLU A 129 -16.09 18.48 11.75
N ASP A 130 -15.21 18.33 10.75
CA ASP A 130 -14.99 19.31 9.70
C ASP A 130 -16.28 19.58 8.90
N PHE A 131 -17.05 18.53 8.60
CA PHE A 131 -18.33 18.69 7.92
C PHE A 131 -19.39 19.37 8.78
N ALA A 132 -19.46 19.03 10.07
CA ALA A 132 -20.38 19.70 10.98
C ALA A 132 -20.09 21.21 11.08
N ALA A 133 -18.80 21.57 11.16
CA ALA A 133 -18.36 22.94 11.20
C ALA A 133 -18.65 23.69 9.88
N ALA A 134 -18.36 23.06 8.73
CA ALA A 134 -18.58 23.67 7.41
C ALA A 134 -20.06 23.70 6.99
N ASN A 135 -20.90 22.81 7.54
CA ASN A 135 -22.31 22.66 7.17
C ASN A 135 -23.24 22.57 8.41
N PRO A 136 -23.37 23.63 9.22
CA PRO A 136 -24.18 23.59 10.43
C PRO A 136 -25.64 23.18 10.17
N GLY A 137 -26.15 22.25 10.98
CA GLY A 137 -27.54 21.77 10.89
C GLY A 137 -27.85 20.81 9.74
N LYS A 138 -26.88 20.51 8.86
CA LYS A 138 -27.07 19.50 7.81
C LYS A 138 -26.89 18.09 8.37
N ARG A 139 -27.62 17.12 7.79
CA ARG A 139 -27.44 15.69 8.08
C ARG A 139 -26.02 15.25 7.68
N GLN A 140 -25.40 14.46 8.55
CA GLN A 140 -24.09 13.86 8.31
C GLN A 140 -24.12 12.87 7.13
N PRO A 141 -23.13 12.92 6.23
CA PRO A 141 -22.89 11.85 5.26
C PRO A 141 -22.64 10.50 5.95
N ALA A 142 -22.90 9.41 5.22
CA ALA A 142 -22.47 8.08 5.63
C ALA A 142 -20.97 7.95 5.35
N TRP A 143 -20.15 8.42 6.29
CA TRP A 143 -18.69 8.55 6.12
C TRP A 143 -17.94 7.24 5.85
N GLY A 144 -18.58 6.08 6.04
CA GLY A 144 -17.95 4.77 5.95
C GLY A 144 -17.35 4.32 7.27
N GLU A 145 -16.87 3.09 7.27
CA GLU A 145 -16.25 2.43 8.43
C GLU A 145 -14.88 1.90 8.01
N ILE A 146 -13.93 1.94 8.95
CA ILE A 146 -12.57 1.43 8.77
C ILE A 146 -12.42 0.22 9.66
N GLU A 147 -12.26 -0.93 9.02
CA GLU A 147 -12.06 -2.21 9.68
C GLU A 147 -11.00 -3.00 8.93
N PHE A 148 -10.29 -3.82 9.68
CA PHE A 148 -9.36 -4.80 9.16
C PHE A 148 -9.77 -6.16 9.70
N ALA A 149 -9.83 -7.13 8.79
CA ALA A 149 -9.90 -8.53 9.10
C ALA A 149 -9.10 -9.27 8.03
N GLU A 150 -8.30 -10.24 8.46
CA GLU A 150 -7.67 -11.18 7.55
C GLU A 150 -8.74 -11.93 6.75
N GLN A 151 -8.38 -12.32 5.52
CA GLN A 151 -9.32 -12.97 4.61
C GLN A 151 -8.77 -14.32 4.17
N ASP A 152 -9.23 -15.35 4.86
CA ASP A 152 -8.85 -16.72 4.60
C ASP A 152 -9.05 -17.11 3.13
N GLY A 153 -8.22 -18.05 2.69
CA GLY A 153 -8.43 -18.76 1.45
C GLY A 153 -7.33 -19.78 1.23
N LEU A 154 -7.53 -20.61 0.21
CA LEU A 154 -6.59 -21.67 -0.09
C LEU A 154 -5.33 -21.11 -0.77
N PRO A 155 -4.14 -21.64 -0.45
CA PRO A 155 -2.95 -21.35 -1.22
C PRO A 155 -3.07 -21.94 -2.64
N PRO A 156 -2.24 -21.47 -3.60
CA PRO A 156 -2.11 -22.11 -4.90
C PRO A 156 -1.79 -23.61 -4.79
N GLN A 157 -2.25 -24.40 -5.76
CA GLN A 157 -1.97 -25.83 -5.82
C GLN A 157 -0.47 -26.10 -6.01
N GLY A 158 0.03 -27.18 -5.42
CA GLY A 158 1.43 -27.60 -5.57
C GLY A 158 2.40 -27.04 -4.52
N LEU A 159 1.88 -26.31 -3.52
CA LEU A 159 2.65 -25.92 -2.34
C LEU A 159 2.33 -26.88 -1.18
N ASP A 160 3.34 -27.20 -0.39
CA ASP A 160 3.25 -27.97 0.85
C ASP A 160 4.13 -27.37 1.95
N GLY A 161 4.04 -27.94 3.16
CA GLY A 161 4.84 -27.56 4.32
C GLY A 161 4.87 -26.05 4.60
N ASP A 162 6.05 -25.56 4.96
CA ASP A 162 6.32 -24.16 5.32
C ASP A 162 5.94 -23.18 4.22
N ALA A 163 6.13 -23.55 2.94
CA ALA A 163 5.77 -22.71 1.80
C ALA A 163 4.25 -22.51 1.70
N ALA A 164 3.47 -23.58 1.86
CA ALA A 164 2.01 -23.48 1.86
C ALA A 164 1.51 -22.63 3.02
N GLU A 165 2.10 -22.79 4.21
CA GLU A 165 1.71 -22.03 5.39
C GLU A 165 2.08 -20.54 5.27
N ALA A 166 3.30 -20.22 4.84
CA ALA A 166 3.76 -18.85 4.62
C ALA A 166 2.86 -18.14 3.59
N VAL A 167 2.57 -18.79 2.46
CA VAL A 167 1.68 -18.23 1.43
C VAL A 167 0.27 -18.03 1.96
N THR A 168 -0.28 -18.99 2.71
CA THR A 168 -1.64 -18.89 3.26
C THR A 168 -1.77 -17.68 4.20
N ARG A 169 -0.83 -17.53 5.14
CA ARG A 169 -0.78 -16.39 6.07
C ARG A 169 -0.62 -15.07 5.31
N CYS A 170 0.38 -14.99 4.44
CA CYS A 170 0.66 -13.80 3.64
C CYS A 170 -0.54 -13.36 2.81
N MET A 171 -1.22 -14.29 2.14
CA MET A 171 -2.39 -13.97 1.32
C MET A 171 -3.59 -13.53 2.16
N ALA A 172 -3.80 -14.13 3.33
CA ALA A 172 -4.89 -13.76 4.22
C ALA A 172 -4.76 -12.31 4.70
N THR A 173 -3.55 -11.93 5.14
CA THR A 173 -3.23 -10.56 5.52
C THR A 173 -3.27 -9.61 4.30
N ALA A 174 -2.72 -9.98 3.15
CA ALA A 174 -2.71 -9.15 1.94
C ALA A 174 -4.11 -8.81 1.44
N ARG A 175 -5.03 -9.78 1.43
CA ARG A 175 -6.45 -9.54 1.13
C ARG A 175 -7.12 -8.64 2.16
N GLY A 176 -6.76 -8.77 3.44
CA GLY A 176 -7.22 -7.86 4.51
C GLY A 176 -6.75 -6.42 4.28
N VAL A 177 -5.46 -6.22 3.99
CA VAL A 177 -4.87 -4.90 3.67
C VAL A 177 -5.52 -4.31 2.43
N ARG A 178 -5.80 -5.14 1.41
CA ARG A 178 -6.50 -4.69 0.21
C ARG A 178 -7.90 -4.17 0.53
N ARG A 179 -8.67 -4.88 1.35
CA ARG A 179 -10.01 -4.42 1.78
C ARG A 179 -9.94 -3.15 2.60
N LEU A 180 -8.96 -3.05 3.51
CA LEU A 180 -8.71 -1.83 4.29
C LEU A 180 -8.44 -0.63 3.37
N ALA A 181 -7.57 -0.79 2.37
CA ALA A 181 -7.29 0.25 1.38
C ALA A 181 -8.54 0.62 0.55
N GLN A 182 -9.36 -0.36 0.16
CA GLN A 182 -10.61 -0.09 -0.55
C GLN A 182 -11.60 0.71 0.30
N SER A 183 -11.79 0.34 1.57
CA SER A 183 -12.64 1.08 2.51
C SER A 183 -12.13 2.51 2.69
N TRP A 184 -10.83 2.69 2.88
CA TRP A 184 -10.20 4.02 2.95
C TRP A 184 -10.45 4.85 1.68
N ASN A 185 -10.33 4.24 0.50
CA ASN A 185 -10.57 4.93 -0.77
C ASN A 185 -12.01 5.42 -0.90
N VAL A 186 -12.99 4.68 -0.36
CA VAL A 186 -14.40 5.12 -0.31
C VAL A 186 -14.55 6.33 0.61
N VAL A 187 -13.94 6.28 1.82
CA VAL A 187 -13.92 7.40 2.77
C VAL A 187 -13.32 8.66 2.11
N GLU A 188 -12.15 8.53 1.49
CA GLU A 188 -11.45 9.68 0.90
C GLU A 188 -12.19 10.26 -0.32
N LYS A 189 -12.79 9.43 -1.16
CA LYS A 189 -13.61 9.92 -2.28
C LYS A 189 -14.81 10.73 -1.77
N LEU A 190 -15.48 10.25 -0.72
CA LEU A 190 -16.58 10.98 -0.10
C LEU A 190 -16.09 12.27 0.57
N ARG A 191 -14.95 12.23 1.27
CA ARG A 191 -14.31 13.42 1.86
C ARG A 191 -14.02 14.47 0.81
N VAL A 192 -13.36 14.10 -0.29
CA VAL A 192 -13.09 15.03 -1.39
C VAL A 192 -14.39 15.60 -1.97
N GLN A 193 -15.42 14.78 -2.15
CA GLN A 193 -16.72 15.25 -2.65
C GLN A 193 -17.41 16.25 -1.71
N ARG A 194 -17.26 16.10 -0.39
CA ARG A 194 -18.00 16.90 0.61
C ARG A 194 -17.22 18.07 1.18
N LEU A 195 -15.90 17.94 1.28
CA LEU A 195 -14.99 18.88 1.94
C LEU A 195 -13.87 19.38 1.00
N GLY A 196 -13.71 18.80 -0.20
CA GLY A 196 -12.68 19.18 -1.16
C GLY A 196 -11.29 18.60 -0.87
N GLY A 197 -10.28 19.11 -1.58
CA GLY A 197 -8.89 18.66 -1.48
C GLY A 197 -8.53 17.46 -2.36
N GLU A 198 -7.31 16.95 -2.21
CA GLU A 198 -6.81 15.80 -2.97
C GLU A 198 -7.09 14.46 -2.28
N LEU A 199 -7.16 13.37 -3.06
CA LEU A 199 -7.18 12.02 -2.50
C LEU A 199 -5.87 11.71 -1.75
N ARG A 200 -6.00 11.02 -0.62
CA ARG A 200 -4.87 10.56 0.19
C ARG A 200 -4.82 9.04 0.17
N ALA A 201 -3.62 8.47 0.09
CA ALA A 201 -3.42 7.04 0.34
C ALA A 201 -3.76 6.67 1.79
N LEU A 202 -3.86 5.36 2.04
CA LEU A 202 -4.02 4.81 3.39
C LEU A 202 -2.92 5.40 4.31
N PRO A 203 -3.27 5.96 5.48
CA PRO A 203 -2.31 6.71 6.29
C PRO A 203 -1.49 5.76 7.17
N LEU A 204 -0.54 5.07 6.54
CA LEU A 204 0.36 4.09 7.16
C LEU A 204 1.12 4.70 8.33
N VAL A 205 1.22 3.94 9.42
CA VAL A 205 2.05 4.23 10.59
C VAL A 205 3.19 3.20 10.61
N LEU A 206 4.43 3.65 10.71
CA LEU A 206 5.60 2.77 10.84
C LEU A 206 5.91 2.51 12.32
N ALA A 207 6.38 1.30 12.63
CA ALA A 207 6.78 0.85 13.96
C ALA A 207 8.17 1.35 14.38
#